data_AF-A0A2E8D1D3-F1
#
_entry.id   AF-A0A2E8D1D3-F1
#
_cell.length_a   1.000
_cell.length_b   1.000
_cell.length_c   1.000
_cell.angle_alpha   90.00
_cell.angle_beta   90.00
_cell.angle_gamma   90.00
#
_symmetry.space_group_name_H-M   'P 1'
#
loop_
_entity.id
_entity.type
_entity.pdbx_description
1 polymer ?
#
loop_
_entity_poly.entity_id
_entity_poly.type
_entity_poly.pdbx_seq_one_letter_code
_entity_poly.pdbx_strand_id
1 'polypeptide(L)'
;MLHRYLLPRIVATSVMLCLTTWALAMTRADADEESLRLLLPGQVFAVAGVKTNVYFDNIVLTRQPAAYKFEFASDLGNVEERRWTCTPTADQVGIHSIAVTVRDAEGSVVGRGSTRLHVVLSKSDNNEVVKILFVGDSLTHASAYPNEVARLLRQPGNPDWKMLGTHKPSSAAKDVVHEGYGGWTWQRFVTQYEPNPDGTYRKRSSPFVFLSNDGKPALNVERYFAESCNGERPDFVFFLLGINDCFSADPEDLEATDERIDGMLQHADTLLAAFRKAAPNAELAVCLTTPPNARESGFEANYKGRYHRWGWKRIQHRLVERLMAHVADRQGGQVFIAPTELNLDPFDGYPENNGVHPNGVGYRQIGASMYAWLKWRLADK
;
A
#
# COMPACT_ATOMS: atom_id res chain seq x y z
N MET A 1 -95.20 -23.02 36.69
CA MET A 1 -94.57 -24.32 36.39
C MET A 1 -93.14 -24.28 36.89
N LEU A 2 -92.77 -25.35 37.60
CA LEU A 2 -91.52 -25.72 38.26
C LEU A 2 -90.24 -24.95 37.87
N HIS A 3 -89.47 -24.33 38.77
CA HIS A 3 -88.66 -24.81 39.92
C HIS A 3 -87.15 -24.92 39.61
N ARG A 4 -86.35 -24.45 40.58
CA ARG A 4 -84.90 -24.66 40.87
C ARG A 4 -83.93 -23.60 40.35
N TYR A 5 -83.35 -22.75 41.21
CA TYR A 5 -82.35 -22.93 42.30
C TYR A 5 -80.91 -23.19 41.81
N LEU A 6 -80.02 -22.19 41.99
CA LEU A 6 -78.74 -22.26 42.77
C LEU A 6 -77.68 -21.25 42.27
N LEU A 7 -77.37 -20.26 43.12
CA LEU A 7 -76.06 -19.60 43.27
C LEU A 7 -75.04 -20.61 43.89
N PRO A 8 -73.76 -20.28 44.12
CA PRO A 8 -72.80 -19.44 43.39
C PRO A 8 -71.47 -20.21 43.16
N ARG A 9 -70.51 -19.69 42.37
CA ARG A 9 -69.08 -19.96 42.59
C ARG A 9 -68.18 -18.96 41.88
N ILE A 10 -67.45 -18.21 42.70
CA ILE A 10 -66.24 -17.48 42.35
C ILE A 10 -65.22 -18.50 41.82
N VAL A 11 -64.74 -18.30 40.60
CA VAL A 11 -63.47 -18.86 40.14
C VAL A 11 -62.74 -17.75 39.39
N ALA A 12 -61.66 -17.28 40.00
CA ALA A 12 -60.68 -16.42 39.38
C ALA A 12 -60.21 -17.07 38.08
N THR A 13 -60.51 -16.42 36.95
CA THR A 13 -59.96 -16.87 35.67
C THR A 13 -58.60 -16.19 35.53
N SER A 14 -57.57 -16.93 35.91
CA SER A 14 -56.17 -16.62 35.63
C SER A 14 -56.01 -16.26 34.16
N VAL A 15 -55.46 -15.08 33.90
CA VAL A 15 -54.90 -14.73 32.59
C VAL A 15 -53.77 -15.73 32.32
N MET A 16 -54.07 -16.76 31.54
CA MET A 16 -53.05 -17.65 31.00
C MET A 16 -52.33 -16.88 29.90
N LEU A 17 -51.28 -16.18 30.29
CA LEU A 17 -50.30 -15.59 29.39
C LEU A 17 -49.68 -16.76 28.61
N CYS A 18 -50.17 -17.02 27.40
CA CYS A 18 -49.49 -17.88 26.44
C CYS A 18 -48.18 -17.20 26.04
N LEU A 19 -47.15 -17.39 26.87
CA LEU A 19 -45.75 -17.27 26.48
C LEU A 19 -45.49 -18.40 25.47
N THR A 20 -45.89 -18.16 24.22
CA THR A 20 -45.32 -18.88 23.10
C THR A 20 -43.88 -18.39 22.97
N THR A 21 -42.98 -19.07 23.66
CA THR A 21 -41.56 -19.04 23.37
C THR A 21 -41.38 -19.63 21.97
N TRP A 22 -41.58 -18.81 20.94
CA TRP A 22 -40.87 -19.00 19.69
C TRP A 22 -39.41 -18.76 20.03
N ALA A 23 -38.72 -19.84 20.37
CA ALA A 23 -37.29 -19.88 20.19
C ALA A 23 -37.07 -19.57 18.71
N LEU A 24 -36.74 -18.31 18.41
CA LEU A 24 -35.92 -18.02 17.24
C LEU A 24 -34.66 -18.84 17.49
N ALA A 25 -34.66 -20.07 17.00
CA ALA A 25 -33.47 -20.61 16.41
C ALA A 25 -33.12 -19.60 15.30
N MET A 26 -32.36 -18.56 15.66
CA MET A 26 -31.45 -17.96 14.73
C MET A 26 -30.55 -19.11 14.32
N THR A 27 -30.98 -19.82 13.27
CA THR A 27 -30.05 -20.40 12.33
C THR A 27 -29.07 -19.28 12.05
N ARG A 28 -27.89 -19.40 12.66
CA ARG A 28 -26.71 -18.64 12.31
C ARG A 28 -26.58 -18.93 10.82
N ALA A 29 -27.12 -18.03 10.01
CA ALA A 29 -27.02 -18.11 8.58
C ALA A 29 -25.53 -18.31 8.33
N ASP A 30 -25.23 -19.40 7.62
CA ASP A 30 -23.91 -19.72 7.18
C ASP A 30 -23.22 -18.46 6.65
N ALA A 31 -21.96 -18.31 7.03
CA ALA A 31 -21.03 -17.24 6.70
C ALA A 31 -21.46 -16.38 5.50
N ASP A 32 -21.57 -15.06 5.75
CA ASP A 32 -21.56 -13.99 4.75
C ASP A 32 -20.79 -14.45 3.49
N GLU A 33 -21.50 -14.61 2.38
CA GLU A 33 -20.88 -14.49 1.06
C GLU A 33 -20.11 -13.16 1.07
N GLU A 34 -18.78 -13.22 1.08
CA GLU A 34 -17.89 -12.08 1.29
C GLU A 34 -18.31 -10.90 0.39
N SER A 35 -19.05 -9.94 0.95
CA SER A 35 -19.40 -8.73 0.22
C SER A 35 -18.13 -8.06 -0.30
N LEU A 36 -18.12 -7.76 -1.60
CA LEU A 36 -16.97 -7.16 -2.27
C LEU A 36 -16.58 -5.86 -1.56
N ARG A 37 -15.31 -5.76 -1.13
CA ARG A 37 -14.77 -4.53 -0.57
C ARG A 37 -13.95 -3.81 -1.62
N LEU A 38 -14.39 -2.61 -2.02
CA LEU A 38 -13.65 -1.72 -2.93
C LEU A 38 -12.78 -0.76 -2.10
N LEU A 39 -11.51 -0.63 -2.46
CA LEU A 39 -10.57 0.31 -1.87
C LEU A 39 -9.84 1.07 -2.98
N LEU A 40 -9.94 2.40 -2.96
CA LEU A 40 -9.35 3.26 -3.98
C LEU A 40 -8.75 4.52 -3.32
N PRO A 41 -7.47 4.83 -3.54
CA PRO A 41 -6.86 6.09 -3.12
C PRO A 41 -7.59 7.29 -3.73
N GLY A 42 -7.75 8.38 -2.96
CA GLY A 42 -8.47 9.58 -3.44
C GLY A 42 -7.75 10.36 -4.54
N GLN A 43 -6.47 10.05 -4.80
CA GLN A 43 -5.65 10.65 -5.86
C GLN A 43 -4.77 9.59 -6.52
N VAL A 44 -4.60 9.70 -7.84
CA VAL A 44 -3.69 8.91 -8.68
C VAL A 44 -2.89 9.89 -9.53
N PHE A 45 -1.64 9.55 -9.84
CA PHE A 45 -0.72 10.45 -10.55
C PHE A 45 -0.31 9.82 -11.89
N ALA A 46 -0.25 10.65 -12.93
CA ALA A 46 0.22 10.26 -14.26
C ALA A 46 1.08 11.36 -14.87
N VAL A 47 1.96 10.95 -15.78
CA VAL A 47 2.85 11.86 -16.52
C VAL A 47 2.58 11.66 -18.00
N ALA A 48 2.48 12.76 -18.74
CA ALA A 48 2.32 12.72 -20.19
C ALA A 48 3.39 11.81 -20.84
N GLY A 49 2.95 10.87 -21.68
CA GLY A 49 3.80 9.87 -22.34
C GLY A 49 4.18 8.65 -21.49
N VAL A 50 3.78 8.59 -20.22
CA VAL A 50 4.01 7.44 -19.33
C VAL A 50 2.71 6.68 -19.12
N LYS A 51 2.74 5.36 -19.33
CA LYS A 51 1.56 4.51 -19.13
C LYS A 51 1.22 4.38 -17.65
N THR A 52 -0.03 4.65 -17.31
CA THR A 52 -0.61 4.50 -15.97
C THR A 52 -1.80 3.55 -16.02
N ASN A 53 -1.91 2.67 -15.04
CA ASN A 53 -2.94 1.65 -14.95
C ASN A 53 -3.61 1.66 -13.57
N VAL A 54 -4.85 1.21 -13.52
CA VAL A 54 -5.57 0.81 -12.31
C VAL A 54 -6.10 -0.59 -12.55
N TYR A 55 -5.44 -1.59 -11.96
CA TYR A 55 -5.84 -2.99 -12.08
C TYR A 55 -7.02 -3.31 -11.16
N PHE A 56 -8.00 -4.04 -11.69
CA PHE A 56 -9.24 -4.33 -10.97
C PHE A 56 -8.99 -5.13 -9.69
N ASP A 57 -8.16 -6.18 -9.76
CA ASP A 57 -7.79 -7.00 -8.59
C ASP A 57 -7.09 -6.16 -7.51
N ASN A 58 -6.46 -5.02 -7.84
CA ASN A 58 -5.76 -4.20 -6.86
C ASN A 58 -6.69 -3.27 -6.07
N ILE A 59 -7.89 -3.01 -6.58
CA ILE A 59 -8.86 -2.09 -5.95
C ILE A 59 -10.00 -2.82 -5.26
N VAL A 60 -10.02 -4.15 -5.25
CA VAL A 60 -11.02 -4.94 -4.55
C VAL A 60 -10.42 -6.05 -3.69
N LEU A 61 -11.14 -6.44 -2.65
CA LEU A 61 -10.95 -7.71 -1.97
C LEU A 61 -12.03 -8.71 -2.40
N THR A 62 -11.63 -9.66 -3.22
CA THR A 62 -12.42 -10.85 -3.59
C THR A 62 -11.49 -11.94 -4.10
N ARG A 63 -11.89 -13.20 -3.95
CA ARG A 63 -11.16 -14.34 -4.52
C ARG A 63 -11.20 -14.35 -6.05
N GLN A 64 -12.27 -13.83 -6.65
CA GLN A 64 -12.56 -13.95 -8.08
C GLN A 64 -12.95 -12.59 -8.67
N PRO A 65 -12.00 -11.66 -8.89
CA PRO A 65 -12.32 -10.36 -9.48
C PRO A 65 -12.97 -10.47 -10.87
N ALA A 66 -12.66 -11.53 -11.63
CA ALA A 66 -13.26 -11.78 -12.96
C ALA A 66 -14.77 -12.12 -12.92
N ALA A 67 -15.32 -12.42 -11.73
CA ALA A 67 -16.76 -12.63 -11.56
C ALA A 67 -17.57 -11.32 -11.54
N TYR A 68 -16.89 -10.16 -11.51
CA TYR A 68 -17.51 -8.85 -11.43
C TYR A 68 -17.29 -8.05 -12.70
N LYS A 69 -18.26 -7.17 -13.00
CA LYS A 69 -18.13 -6.17 -14.06
C LYS A 69 -17.65 -4.85 -13.46
N PHE A 70 -16.57 -4.31 -14.01
CA PHE A 70 -16.02 -3.01 -13.64
C PHE A 70 -16.37 -1.96 -14.69
N GLU A 71 -17.07 -0.92 -14.27
CA GLU A 71 -17.46 0.21 -15.11
C GLU A 71 -16.68 1.44 -14.65
N PHE A 72 -15.87 2.01 -15.54
CA PHE A 72 -15.13 3.24 -15.30
C PHE A 72 -15.79 4.38 -16.06
N ALA A 73 -16.14 5.46 -15.37
CA ALA A 73 -16.52 6.73 -15.95
C ALA A 73 -15.36 7.71 -15.77
N SER A 74 -14.75 8.09 -16.90
CA SER A 74 -13.61 9.00 -16.99
C SER A 74 -13.60 9.63 -18.38
N ASP A 75 -13.16 10.87 -18.49
CA ASP A 75 -12.91 11.56 -19.76
C ASP A 75 -11.57 11.13 -20.41
N LEU A 76 -10.72 10.46 -19.63
CA LEU A 76 -9.43 9.92 -20.06
C LEU A 76 -9.34 8.40 -19.87
N GLY A 77 -8.55 7.74 -20.73
CA GLY A 77 -8.19 6.33 -20.62
C GLY A 77 -9.22 5.38 -21.23
N ASN A 78 -8.91 4.09 -21.18
CA ASN A 78 -9.74 3.01 -21.71
C ASN A 78 -9.83 1.87 -20.70
N VAL A 79 -10.95 1.16 -20.73
CA VAL A 79 -11.17 -0.07 -19.95
C VAL A 79 -10.73 -1.26 -20.81
N GLU A 80 -9.77 -2.01 -20.30
CA GLU A 80 -9.34 -3.31 -20.83
C GLU A 80 -9.85 -4.43 -19.90
N GLU A 81 -9.62 -5.69 -20.26
CA GLU A 81 -10.13 -6.88 -19.56
C GLU A 81 -9.84 -6.90 -18.05
N ARG A 82 -8.67 -6.41 -17.62
CA ARG A 82 -8.19 -6.49 -16.22
C ARG A 82 -7.88 -5.15 -15.57
N ARG A 83 -8.03 -4.05 -16.30
CA ARG A 83 -7.58 -2.72 -15.85
C ARG A 83 -8.26 -1.59 -16.59
N TRP A 84 -8.29 -0.43 -15.96
CA TRP A 84 -8.34 0.84 -16.67
C TRP A 84 -6.90 1.28 -16.97
N THR A 85 -6.66 1.83 -18.16
CA THR A 85 -5.31 2.26 -18.59
C THR A 85 -5.35 3.57 -19.35
N CYS A 86 -4.31 4.38 -19.19
CA CYS A 86 -4.09 5.57 -20.01
C CYS A 86 -2.60 5.77 -20.30
N THR A 87 -2.31 6.52 -21.36
CA THR A 87 -0.98 7.11 -21.60
C THR A 87 -1.27 8.55 -22.02
N PRO A 88 -1.36 9.47 -21.05
CA PRO A 88 -1.84 10.82 -21.33
C PRO A 88 -0.91 11.55 -22.27
N THR A 89 -1.45 12.52 -23.01
CA THR A 89 -0.69 13.46 -23.83
C THR A 89 -0.52 14.81 -23.12
N ALA A 90 0.26 15.72 -23.71
CA ALA A 90 0.54 17.03 -23.09
C ALA A 90 -0.70 17.96 -23.01
N ASP A 91 -1.62 17.81 -23.96
CA ASP A 91 -2.93 18.47 -24.03
C ASP A 91 -3.95 17.90 -23.04
N GLN A 92 -3.63 16.80 -22.37
CA GLN A 92 -4.44 16.16 -21.33
C GLN A 92 -3.88 16.44 -19.92
N VAL A 93 -3.05 17.47 -19.75
CA VAL A 93 -2.56 17.92 -18.44
C VAL A 93 -3.70 18.56 -17.65
N GLY A 94 -3.83 18.18 -16.39
CA GLY A 94 -4.92 18.66 -15.53
C GLY A 94 -5.36 17.60 -14.52
N ILE A 95 -6.56 17.81 -13.98
CA ILE A 95 -7.19 16.90 -13.02
C ILE A 95 -8.41 16.27 -13.70
N HIS A 96 -8.42 14.95 -13.77
CA HIS A 96 -9.49 14.16 -14.37
C HIS A 96 -10.18 13.32 -13.30
N SER A 97 -11.51 13.19 -13.37
CA SER A 97 -12.27 12.37 -12.44
C SER A 97 -12.40 10.95 -12.96
N ILE A 98 -12.09 9.97 -12.12
CA ILE A 98 -12.34 8.55 -12.41
C ILE A 98 -13.32 8.04 -11.38
N ALA A 99 -14.52 7.67 -11.82
CA ALA A 99 -15.49 6.95 -10.99
C ALA A 99 -15.57 5.48 -11.40
N VAL A 100 -15.57 4.59 -10.40
CA VAL A 100 -15.66 3.14 -10.58
C VAL A 100 -16.98 2.64 -10.00
N THR A 101 -17.72 1.87 -10.78
CA THR A 101 -18.88 1.09 -10.32
C THR A 101 -18.58 -0.39 -10.54
N VAL A 102 -18.74 -1.20 -9.50
CA VAL A 102 -18.57 -2.65 -9.56
C VAL A 102 -19.93 -3.32 -9.46
N ARG A 103 -20.21 -4.24 -10.40
CA ARG A 103 -21.46 -5.01 -10.44
C ARG A 103 -21.20 -6.50 -10.35
N ASP A 104 -22.11 -7.21 -9.69
CA ASP A 104 -22.16 -8.68 -9.71
C ASP A 104 -22.71 -9.22 -11.04
N ALA A 105 -22.85 -10.55 -11.11
CA ALA A 105 -23.32 -11.24 -12.31
C ALA A 105 -24.80 -10.91 -12.63
N GLU A 106 -25.59 -10.59 -11.61
CA GLU A 106 -26.99 -10.19 -11.69
C GLU A 106 -27.15 -8.72 -12.12
N GLY A 107 -26.05 -7.97 -12.17
CA GLY A 107 -26.01 -6.55 -12.55
C GLY A 107 -26.26 -5.57 -11.41
N SER A 108 -26.41 -6.07 -10.17
CA SER A 108 -26.57 -5.25 -8.97
C SER A 108 -25.25 -4.54 -8.65
N VAL A 109 -25.34 -3.32 -8.13
CA VAL A 109 -24.14 -2.57 -7.75
C VAL A 109 -23.66 -3.02 -6.38
N VAL A 110 -22.46 -3.58 -6.33
CA VAL A 110 -21.83 -4.10 -5.11
C VAL A 110 -20.69 -3.21 -4.60
N GLY A 111 -20.26 -2.22 -5.39
CA GLY A 111 -19.24 -1.26 -4.96
C GLY A 111 -19.23 0.02 -5.81
N ARG A 112 -18.90 1.15 -5.18
CA ARG A 112 -18.65 2.43 -5.86
C ARG A 112 -17.48 3.15 -5.21
N GLY A 113 -16.65 3.78 -6.04
CA GLY A 113 -15.53 4.59 -5.58
C GLY A 113 -15.16 5.64 -6.62
N SER A 114 -14.36 6.63 -6.22
CA SER A 114 -13.84 7.62 -7.15
C SER A 114 -12.45 8.08 -6.74
N THR A 115 -11.67 8.52 -7.73
CA THR A 115 -10.35 9.09 -7.53
C THR A 115 -10.11 10.23 -8.51
N ARG A 116 -9.17 11.12 -8.18
CA ARG A 116 -8.71 12.17 -9.07
C ARG A 116 -7.38 11.78 -9.70
N LEU A 117 -7.35 11.71 -11.02
CA LEU A 117 -6.12 11.53 -11.78
C LEU A 117 -5.47 12.88 -12.05
N HIS A 118 -4.32 13.10 -11.44
CA HIS A 118 -3.48 14.26 -11.68
C HIS A 118 -2.50 13.94 -12.82
N VAL A 119 -2.71 14.58 -13.97
CA VAL A 119 -1.83 14.44 -15.13
C VAL A 119 -0.92 15.66 -15.19
N VAL A 120 0.40 15.42 -15.22
CA VAL A 120 1.42 16.47 -15.33
C VAL A 120 2.35 16.22 -16.51
N LEU A 121 3.11 17.25 -16.89
CA LEU A 121 4.16 17.10 -17.88
C LEU A 121 5.39 16.42 -17.28
N SER A 122 6.16 15.74 -18.13
CA SER A 122 7.52 15.33 -17.78
C SER A 122 8.45 16.53 -17.65
N LYS A 123 8.19 17.60 -18.43
CA LYS A 123 8.94 18.84 -18.36
C LYS A 123 8.78 19.49 -16.98
N SER A 124 9.89 19.84 -16.36
CA SER A 124 9.94 20.71 -15.17
C SER A 124 10.81 21.92 -15.50
N ASP A 125 10.38 23.09 -15.04
CA ASP A 125 11.20 24.31 -15.11
C ASP A 125 12.09 24.46 -13.85
N ASN A 126 12.14 23.42 -13.00
CA ASN A 126 13.02 23.37 -11.83
C ASN A 126 14.47 23.15 -12.28
N ASN A 127 15.34 24.12 -11.96
CA ASN A 127 16.76 24.08 -12.25
C ASN A 127 17.60 23.60 -11.07
N GLU A 128 16.98 23.27 -9.93
CA GLU A 128 17.65 22.70 -8.76
C GLU A 128 17.81 21.19 -8.91
N VAL A 129 18.91 20.67 -8.35
CA VAL A 129 19.16 19.22 -8.29
C VAL A 129 18.21 18.59 -7.28
N VAL A 130 17.31 17.74 -7.75
CA VAL A 130 16.35 17.01 -6.91
C VAL A 130 17.05 15.84 -6.21
N LYS A 131 17.11 15.88 -4.88
CA LYS A 131 17.71 14.83 -4.05
C LYS A 131 16.66 13.85 -3.55
N ILE A 132 16.85 12.57 -3.84
CA ILE A 132 15.86 11.51 -3.59
C ILE A 132 16.49 10.43 -2.71
N LEU A 133 15.78 9.96 -1.69
CA LEU A 133 16.15 8.80 -0.90
C LEU A 133 15.07 7.73 -0.99
N PHE A 134 15.45 6.51 -1.35
CA PHE A 134 14.56 5.34 -1.27
C PHE A 134 14.91 4.52 -0.03
N VAL A 135 13.91 4.26 0.82
CA VAL A 135 14.01 3.41 1.99
C VAL A 135 13.04 2.24 1.79
N GLY A 136 13.52 1.01 1.93
CA GLY A 136 12.62 -0.12 1.79
C GLY A 136 13.24 -1.50 1.97
N ASP A 137 12.47 -2.51 1.59
CA ASP A 137 12.80 -3.91 1.84
C ASP A 137 13.46 -4.62 0.64
N SER A 138 13.15 -5.90 0.40
CA SER A 138 13.63 -6.68 -0.72
C SER A 138 13.26 -6.10 -2.07
N LEU A 139 12.10 -5.44 -2.19
CA LEU A 139 11.70 -4.83 -3.46
C LEU A 139 12.63 -3.66 -3.82
N THR A 140 13.08 -2.93 -2.81
CA THR A 140 14.06 -1.84 -2.97
C THR A 140 15.47 -2.40 -3.15
N HIS A 141 15.81 -3.45 -2.39
CA HIS A 141 17.08 -4.16 -2.50
C HIS A 141 17.35 -4.71 -3.91
N ALA A 142 16.32 -5.08 -4.66
CA ALA A 142 16.46 -5.51 -6.05
C ALA A 142 17.01 -4.40 -6.97
N SER A 143 16.92 -3.13 -6.56
CA SER A 143 17.26 -1.92 -7.31
C SER A 143 16.48 -1.73 -8.62
N ALA A 144 15.55 -2.62 -8.97
CA ALA A 144 14.84 -2.58 -10.24
C ALA A 144 13.88 -1.37 -10.37
N TYR A 145 13.06 -1.07 -9.35
CA TYR A 145 12.20 0.12 -9.42
C TYR A 145 12.99 1.44 -9.24
N PRO A 146 14.03 1.55 -8.37
CA PRO A 146 14.88 2.74 -8.35
C PRO A 146 15.60 2.98 -9.68
N ASN A 147 16.04 1.91 -10.35
CA ASN A 147 16.62 2.00 -11.69
C ASN A 147 15.61 2.55 -12.71
N GLU A 148 14.35 2.17 -12.63
CA GLU A 148 13.32 2.71 -13.51
C GLU A 148 13.06 4.20 -13.26
N VAL A 149 12.98 4.62 -11.98
CA VAL A 149 12.85 6.05 -11.64
C VAL A 149 14.03 6.83 -12.22
N ALA A 150 15.27 6.34 -12.05
CA ALA A 150 16.46 6.95 -12.64
C ALA A 150 16.42 6.99 -14.17
N ARG A 151 15.91 5.94 -14.83
CA ARG A 151 15.76 5.89 -16.29
C ARG A 151 14.76 6.92 -16.80
N LEU A 152 13.64 7.09 -16.09
CA LEU A 152 12.61 8.08 -16.41
C LEU A 152 13.11 9.51 -16.17
N LEU A 153 13.81 9.77 -15.06
CA LEU A 153 14.41 11.07 -14.76
C LEU A 153 15.55 11.46 -15.70
N ARG A 154 16.16 10.50 -16.42
CA ARG A 154 17.15 10.80 -17.49
C ARG A 154 16.52 11.19 -18.82
N GLN A 155 15.21 11.08 -18.98
CA GLN A 155 14.55 11.53 -20.20
C GLN A 155 14.54 13.07 -20.27
N PRO A 156 14.60 13.66 -21.49
CA PRO A 156 14.60 15.11 -21.65
C PRO A 156 13.45 15.82 -20.92
N GLY A 157 13.75 17.00 -20.36
CA GLY A 157 12.78 17.84 -19.64
C GLY A 157 12.68 17.56 -18.15
N ASN A 158 13.36 16.53 -17.63
CA ASN A 158 13.47 16.33 -16.19
C ASN A 158 14.55 17.20 -15.56
N PRO A 159 14.41 17.55 -14.27
CA PRO A 159 15.47 18.25 -13.55
C PRO A 159 16.68 17.32 -13.36
N ASP A 160 17.83 17.92 -13.09
CA ASP A 160 18.96 17.19 -12.55
C ASP A 160 18.55 16.52 -11.23
N TRP A 161 19.15 15.36 -10.95
CA TRP A 161 18.78 14.57 -9.79
C TRP A 161 19.98 13.86 -9.17
N LYS A 162 19.84 13.55 -7.89
CA LYS A 162 20.80 12.75 -7.14
C LYS A 162 20.07 11.81 -6.19
N MET A 163 20.44 10.54 -6.19
CA MET A 163 19.98 9.61 -5.15
C MET A 163 20.95 9.64 -3.96
N LEU A 164 20.40 9.70 -2.75
CA LEU A 164 21.11 9.55 -1.49
C LEU A 164 20.94 8.12 -0.99
N GLY A 165 21.97 7.59 -0.34
CA GLY A 165 21.96 6.22 0.16
C GLY A 165 23.36 5.64 0.29
N THR A 166 23.49 4.63 1.14
CA THR A 166 24.74 3.88 1.38
C THR A 166 24.72 2.51 0.71
N HIS A 167 23.55 2.01 0.32
CA HIS A 167 23.41 0.68 -0.26
C HIS A 167 23.40 0.74 -1.79
N LYS A 168 24.30 -0.06 -2.39
CA LYS A 168 24.45 -0.18 -3.84
C LYS A 168 24.70 -1.64 -4.24
N PRO A 169 23.64 -2.45 -4.37
CA PRO A 169 23.74 -3.79 -4.96
C PRO A 169 24.36 -3.76 -6.35
N SER A 170 24.88 -4.89 -6.82
CA SER A 170 25.41 -5.02 -8.19
C SER A 170 24.36 -4.80 -9.29
N SER A 171 23.08 -4.97 -8.97
CA SER A 171 21.95 -4.67 -9.86
C SER A 171 21.60 -3.18 -9.94
N ALA A 172 22.15 -2.33 -9.07
CA ALA A 172 21.93 -0.89 -9.12
C ALA A 172 22.62 -0.29 -10.34
N ALA A 173 21.88 0.48 -11.13
CA ALA A 173 22.42 1.20 -12.26
C ALA A 173 23.42 2.28 -11.80
N LYS A 174 24.12 2.90 -12.76
CA LYS A 174 24.96 4.07 -12.49
C LYS A 174 24.14 5.13 -11.72
N ASP A 175 24.74 5.73 -10.71
CA ASP A 175 24.17 6.79 -9.86
C ASP A 175 22.93 6.39 -9.03
N VAL A 176 22.53 5.11 -9.06
CA VAL A 176 21.48 4.58 -8.20
C VAL A 176 22.10 4.07 -6.90
N VAL A 177 21.66 4.67 -5.80
CA VAL A 177 21.94 4.26 -4.43
C VAL A 177 20.65 4.40 -3.62
N HIS A 178 20.50 3.62 -2.55
CA HIS A 178 19.30 3.63 -1.73
C HIS A 178 19.57 3.03 -0.34
N GLU A 179 18.54 2.90 0.48
CA GLU A 179 18.53 2.20 1.77
C GLU A 179 17.52 1.04 1.69
N GLY A 180 17.84 0.08 0.81
CA GLY A 180 16.96 -1.04 0.46
C GLY A 180 17.52 -2.38 0.88
N TYR A 181 16.84 -3.07 1.80
CA TYR A 181 17.39 -4.25 2.45
C TYR A 181 16.42 -5.42 2.52
N GLY A 182 16.80 -6.55 1.92
CA GLY A 182 15.93 -7.72 1.88
C GLY A 182 15.49 -8.22 3.25
N GLY A 183 14.19 -8.37 3.45
CA GLY A 183 13.58 -8.85 4.71
C GLY A 183 13.47 -7.79 5.80
N TRP A 184 13.75 -6.51 5.51
CA TRP A 184 13.67 -5.46 6.51
C TRP A 184 12.24 -4.92 6.69
N THR A 185 12.01 -4.40 7.89
CA THR A 185 10.74 -3.92 8.43
C THR A 185 10.90 -2.47 8.88
N TRP A 186 9.79 -1.78 9.14
CA TRP A 186 9.84 -0.46 9.79
C TRP A 186 10.58 -0.52 11.13
N GLN A 187 10.28 -1.55 11.94
CA GLN A 187 10.95 -1.80 13.20
C GLN A 187 12.48 -1.89 13.05
N ARG A 188 12.97 -2.66 12.07
CA ARG A 188 14.41 -2.82 11.85
C ARG A 188 15.10 -1.50 11.53
N PHE A 189 14.50 -0.64 10.71
CA PHE A 189 15.09 0.67 10.44
C PHE A 189 15.19 1.54 11.71
N VAL A 190 14.29 1.37 12.67
CA VAL A 190 14.28 2.11 13.93
C VAL A 190 15.24 1.54 14.97
N THR A 191 15.41 0.21 15.04
CA THR A 191 16.04 -0.44 16.20
C THR A 191 17.26 -1.31 15.88
N GLN A 192 17.45 -1.73 14.63
CA GLN A 192 18.46 -2.72 14.29
C GLN A 192 19.88 -2.14 14.50
N TYR A 193 20.61 -2.76 15.41
CA TYR A 193 22.03 -2.52 15.62
C TYR A 193 22.79 -3.85 15.59
N GLU A 194 23.86 -3.91 14.82
CA GLU A 194 24.75 -5.06 14.70
C GLU A 194 26.17 -4.63 15.09
N PRO A 195 26.68 -5.07 16.25
CA PRO A 195 28.04 -4.73 16.68
C PRO A 195 29.13 -5.40 15.85
N ASN A 196 28.83 -6.50 15.16
CA ASN A 196 29.81 -7.29 14.40
C ASN A 196 29.33 -7.52 12.95
N PRO A 197 29.24 -6.45 12.14
CA PRO A 197 28.75 -6.56 10.77
C PRO A 197 29.71 -7.40 9.91
N ASP A 198 29.17 -8.20 9.01
CA ASP A 198 29.95 -9.05 8.09
C ASP A 198 30.09 -8.45 6.68
N GLY A 199 29.70 -7.19 6.51
CA GLY A 199 29.67 -6.49 5.23
C GLY A 199 28.46 -6.86 4.36
N THR A 200 27.61 -7.80 4.77
CA THR A 200 26.35 -8.10 4.08
C THR A 200 25.21 -7.26 4.61
N TYR A 201 24.16 -7.10 3.79
CA TYR A 201 22.95 -6.43 4.24
C TYR A 201 22.13 -7.23 5.26
N ARG A 202 22.40 -8.54 5.40
CA ARG A 202 21.66 -9.42 6.33
C ARG A 202 22.14 -9.23 7.76
N LYS A 203 23.43 -8.93 7.94
CA LYS A 203 24.07 -8.73 9.23
C LYS A 203 24.75 -7.36 9.27
N ARG A 204 23.92 -6.33 9.42
CA ARG A 204 24.33 -4.93 9.57
C ARG A 204 23.35 -4.16 10.46
N SER A 205 23.79 -3.02 10.96
CA SER A 205 22.92 -2.04 11.59
C SER A 205 22.03 -1.36 10.55
N SER A 206 20.90 -0.86 11.02
CA SER A 206 20.16 0.18 10.30
C SER A 206 21.11 1.33 9.96
N PRO A 207 21.05 1.89 8.75
CA PRO A 207 21.83 3.08 8.39
C PRO A 207 21.51 4.28 9.29
N PHE A 208 20.37 4.24 9.99
CA PHE A 208 19.89 5.32 10.84
C PHE A 208 20.16 5.09 12.32
N VAL A 209 20.70 3.93 12.73
CA VAL A 209 20.92 3.60 14.15
C VAL A 209 22.42 3.64 14.46
N PHE A 210 22.79 4.45 15.45
CA PHE A 210 24.17 4.69 15.87
C PHE A 210 24.30 4.48 17.37
N LEU A 211 25.51 4.17 17.85
CA LEU A 211 25.79 4.27 19.28
C LEU A 211 25.74 5.75 19.71
N SER A 212 24.93 6.04 20.72
CA SER A 212 24.97 7.32 21.44
C SER A 212 26.18 7.39 22.37
N ASN A 213 26.39 8.57 22.99
CA ASN A 213 27.53 8.82 23.87
C ASN A 213 27.58 7.91 25.11
N ASP A 214 26.45 7.34 25.52
CA ASP A 214 26.33 6.34 26.59
C ASP A 214 26.52 4.90 26.09
N GLY A 215 26.91 4.70 24.83
CA GLY A 215 27.18 3.40 24.23
C GLY A 215 25.94 2.57 23.90
N LYS A 216 24.75 3.17 23.88
CA LYS A 216 23.51 2.48 23.50
C LYS A 216 23.12 2.77 22.04
N PRO A 217 22.57 1.79 21.29
CA PRO A 217 22.05 2.06 19.97
C PRO A 217 20.83 2.98 20.02
N ALA A 218 20.83 4.03 19.20
CA ALA A 218 19.74 4.99 19.09
C ALA A 218 19.55 5.46 17.64
N LEU A 219 18.30 5.69 17.27
CA LEU A 219 17.93 6.27 15.98
C LEU A 219 18.46 7.71 15.88
N ASN A 220 19.25 7.99 14.85
CA ASN A 220 19.86 9.30 14.58
C ASN A 220 20.00 9.55 13.06
N VAL A 221 18.88 9.94 12.45
CA VAL A 221 18.82 10.26 11.01
C VAL A 221 19.65 11.51 10.67
N GLU A 222 19.79 12.46 11.59
CA GLU A 222 20.61 13.66 11.40
C GLU A 222 22.10 13.30 11.22
N ARG A 223 22.61 12.40 12.06
CA ARG A 223 23.96 11.85 11.94
C ARG A 223 24.15 11.06 10.66
N TYR A 224 23.16 10.25 10.27
CA TYR A 224 23.18 9.54 8.98
C TYR A 224 23.41 10.52 7.82
N PHE A 225 22.64 11.60 7.74
CA PHE A 225 22.84 12.56 6.66
C PHE A 225 24.17 13.30 6.75
N ALA A 226 24.62 13.66 7.95
CA ALA A 226 25.91 14.32 8.16
C ALA A 226 27.08 13.44 7.69
N GLU A 227 27.11 12.18 8.10
CA GLU A 227 28.26 11.28 7.91
C GLU A 227 28.16 10.46 6.61
N SER A 228 26.97 9.94 6.27
CA SER A 228 26.77 9.03 5.14
C SER A 228 26.31 9.73 3.87
N CYS A 229 25.76 10.93 3.97
CA CYS A 229 25.31 11.74 2.83
C CYS A 229 26.10 13.05 2.67
N ASN A 230 27.28 13.17 3.30
CA ASN A 230 28.14 14.36 3.23
C ASN A 230 27.41 15.66 3.62
N GLY A 231 26.49 15.59 4.58
CA GLY A 231 25.67 16.73 5.01
C GLY A 231 24.46 17.00 4.12
N GLU A 232 24.31 16.35 2.97
CA GLU A 232 23.16 16.56 2.09
C GLU A 232 21.87 16.00 2.70
N ARG A 233 20.76 16.68 2.41
CA ARG A 233 19.41 16.28 2.83
C ARG A 233 18.55 15.98 1.59
N PRO A 234 17.72 14.93 1.60
CA PRO A 234 16.80 14.66 0.52
C PRO A 234 15.73 15.74 0.46
N ASP A 235 15.20 16.01 -0.73
CA ASP A 235 13.99 16.78 -0.93
C ASP A 235 12.77 15.86 -0.92
N PHE A 236 12.97 14.60 -1.32
CA PHE A 236 11.95 13.55 -1.32
C PHE A 236 12.48 12.25 -0.72
N VAL A 237 11.71 11.62 0.16
CA VAL A 237 12.00 10.29 0.71
C VAL A 237 10.84 9.35 0.44
N PHE A 238 11.09 8.24 -0.23
CA PHE A 238 10.09 7.20 -0.49
C PHE A 238 10.29 6.03 0.46
N PHE A 239 9.21 5.60 1.12
CA PHE A 239 9.18 4.42 1.98
C PHE A 239 8.29 3.35 1.34
N LEU A 240 8.88 2.25 0.86
CA LEU A 240 8.14 1.07 0.40
C LEU A 240 8.48 -0.10 1.34
N LEU A 241 7.63 -0.26 2.35
CA LEU A 241 7.75 -1.21 3.47
C LEU A 241 6.36 -1.77 3.84
N GLY A 242 6.32 -2.68 4.83
CA GLY A 242 5.08 -3.28 5.34
C GLY A 242 4.88 -4.74 4.92
N ILE A 243 5.56 -5.21 3.86
CA ILE A 243 5.50 -6.63 3.46
C ILE A 243 6.03 -7.48 4.62
N ASN A 244 7.31 -7.32 4.99
CA ASN A 244 7.92 -8.18 5.99
C ASN A 244 7.34 -7.99 7.41
N ASP A 245 6.77 -6.81 7.68
CA ASP A 245 6.11 -6.51 8.95
C ASP A 245 4.85 -7.37 9.15
N CYS A 246 4.06 -7.52 8.08
CA CYS A 246 2.74 -8.14 8.12
C CYS A 246 2.64 -9.51 7.43
N PHE A 247 3.65 -9.95 6.66
CA PHE A 247 3.57 -11.16 5.82
C PHE A 247 3.16 -12.43 6.58
N SER A 248 3.59 -12.53 7.85
CA SER A 248 3.29 -13.67 8.72
C SER A 248 2.06 -13.47 9.60
N ALA A 249 1.23 -12.45 9.38
CA ALA A 249 -0.03 -12.28 10.09
C ALA A 249 -0.96 -13.47 9.80
N ASP A 250 -1.86 -13.78 10.75
CA ASP A 250 -2.90 -14.77 10.51
C ASP A 250 -4.07 -14.10 9.77
N PRO A 251 -4.33 -14.45 8.50
CA PRO A 251 -5.42 -13.83 7.75
C PRO A 251 -6.81 -14.15 8.29
N GLU A 252 -6.95 -15.17 9.14
CA GLU A 252 -8.23 -15.54 9.77
C GLU A 252 -8.49 -14.80 11.08
N ASP A 253 -7.46 -14.14 11.64
CA ASP A 253 -7.56 -13.32 12.85
C ASP A 253 -7.37 -11.83 12.50
N LEU A 254 -8.50 -11.14 12.27
CA LEU A 254 -8.49 -9.73 11.91
C LEU A 254 -7.99 -8.85 13.06
N GLU A 255 -8.30 -9.19 14.31
CA GLU A 255 -7.89 -8.42 15.48
C GLU A 255 -6.36 -8.49 15.64
N ALA A 256 -5.79 -9.70 15.63
CA ALA A 256 -4.34 -9.88 15.69
C ALA A 256 -3.61 -9.28 14.46
N THR A 257 -4.24 -9.32 13.28
CA THR A 257 -3.73 -8.64 12.09
C THR A 257 -3.69 -7.12 12.29
N ASP A 258 -4.75 -6.54 12.84
CA ASP A 258 -4.82 -5.10 13.12
C ASP A 258 -3.82 -4.67 14.20
N GLU A 259 -3.66 -5.43 15.29
CA GLU A 259 -2.66 -5.16 16.33
C GLU A 259 -1.22 -5.17 15.75
N ARG A 260 -0.93 -6.11 14.85
CA ARG A 260 0.35 -6.17 14.16
C ARG A 260 0.57 -4.95 13.27
N ILE A 261 -0.45 -4.54 12.52
CA ILE A 261 -0.40 -3.33 11.69
C ILE A 261 -0.19 -2.10 12.59
N ASP A 262 -0.84 -2.03 13.75
CA ASP A 262 -0.65 -0.93 14.71
C ASP A 262 0.79 -0.84 15.22
N GLY A 263 1.40 -1.97 15.59
CA GLY A 263 2.81 -2.02 15.96
C GLY A 263 3.73 -1.57 14.82
N MET A 264 3.44 -1.97 13.58
CA MET A 264 4.17 -1.49 12.40
C MET A 264 4.04 0.04 12.24
N LEU A 265 2.82 0.58 12.35
CA LEU A 265 2.55 2.02 12.19
C LEU A 265 3.23 2.84 13.29
N GLN A 266 3.32 2.35 14.53
CA GLN A 266 4.11 3.01 15.59
C GLN A 266 5.59 3.12 15.23
N HIS A 267 6.17 2.09 14.62
CA HIS A 267 7.55 2.15 14.11
C HIS A 267 7.68 3.08 12.90
N ALA A 268 6.68 3.09 12.01
CA ALA A 268 6.63 4.05 10.92
C ALA A 268 6.64 5.49 11.44
N ASP A 269 5.86 5.79 12.48
CA ASP A 269 5.76 7.11 13.07
C ASP A 269 7.08 7.55 13.72
N THR A 270 7.73 6.62 14.43
CA THR A 270 9.05 6.86 15.01
C THR A 270 10.06 7.23 13.92
N LEU A 271 10.09 6.49 12.82
CA LEU A 271 11.03 6.75 11.72
C LEU A 271 10.70 8.05 10.98
N LEU A 272 9.43 8.25 10.62
CA LEU A 272 8.95 9.45 9.92
C LEU A 272 9.22 10.71 10.76
N ALA A 273 8.98 10.68 12.07
CA ALA A 273 9.29 11.81 12.97
C ALA A 273 10.79 12.13 12.99
N ALA A 274 11.66 11.11 13.01
CA ALA A 274 13.10 11.31 12.93
C ALA A 274 13.53 11.95 11.60
N PHE A 275 12.94 11.52 10.48
CA PHE A 275 13.17 12.14 9.17
C PHE A 275 12.66 13.59 9.11
N ARG A 276 11.44 13.86 9.61
CA ARG A 276 10.89 15.22 9.71
C ARG A 276 11.80 16.15 10.52
N LYS A 277 12.38 15.65 11.60
CA LYS A 277 13.33 16.43 12.42
C LYS A 277 14.64 16.69 11.67
N ALA A 278 15.21 15.67 11.02
CA ALA A 278 16.53 15.75 10.40
C ALA A 278 16.53 16.43 9.01
N ALA A 279 15.39 16.43 8.32
CA ALA A 279 15.17 17.03 7.02
C ALA A 279 13.77 17.69 6.96
N PRO A 280 13.57 18.85 7.63
CA PRO A 280 12.25 19.46 7.80
C PRO A 280 11.58 19.95 6.51
N ASN A 281 12.34 20.09 5.43
CA ASN A 281 11.85 20.47 4.11
C ASN A 281 11.59 19.26 3.18
N ALA A 282 11.97 18.05 3.62
CA ALA A 282 11.78 16.84 2.83
C ALA A 282 10.33 16.38 2.88
N GLU A 283 9.80 16.03 1.72
CA GLU A 283 8.51 15.38 1.59
C GLU A 283 8.66 13.87 1.69
N LEU A 284 7.88 13.26 2.58
CA LEU A 284 7.95 11.84 2.89
C LEU A 284 6.77 11.12 2.23
N ALA A 285 7.05 10.31 1.22
CA ALA A 285 6.07 9.50 0.52
C ALA A 285 6.01 8.08 1.10
N VAL A 286 4.91 7.75 1.77
CA VAL A 286 4.57 6.39 2.18
C VAL A 286 3.92 5.69 1.00
N CYS A 287 4.63 4.73 0.43
CA CYS A 287 4.18 3.98 -0.74
C CYS A 287 3.26 2.83 -0.30
N LEU A 288 2.11 2.70 -0.94
CA LEU A 288 1.15 1.64 -0.60
C LEU A 288 1.69 0.27 -1.00
N THR A 289 1.58 -0.69 -0.08
CA THR A 289 2.14 -2.04 -0.23
C THR A 289 1.62 -2.72 -1.49
N THR A 290 2.52 -3.29 -2.28
CA THR A 290 2.22 -3.91 -3.58
C THR A 290 1.25 -5.09 -3.44
N PRO A 291 0.32 -5.30 -4.41
CA PRO A 291 -0.53 -6.48 -4.45
C PRO A 291 0.28 -7.78 -4.57
N PRO A 292 -0.30 -8.96 -4.30
CA PRO A 292 0.34 -10.22 -4.65
C PRO A 292 0.37 -10.53 -6.15
N ASN A 293 1.19 -11.53 -6.49
CA ASN A 293 0.94 -12.35 -7.67
C ASN A 293 -0.48 -12.95 -7.61
N ALA A 294 -1.26 -12.82 -8.67
CA ALA A 294 -2.61 -13.35 -8.76
C ALA A 294 -2.66 -14.90 -8.78
N ARG A 295 -1.54 -15.56 -9.08
CA ARG A 295 -1.45 -17.03 -9.18
C ARG A 295 -1.08 -17.66 -7.83
N GLU A 296 -1.87 -18.63 -7.39
CA GLU A 296 -1.53 -19.48 -6.23
C GLU A 296 -0.20 -20.23 -6.44
N SER A 297 0.12 -20.60 -7.68
CA SER A 297 1.39 -21.26 -8.03
C SER A 297 2.62 -20.44 -7.62
N GLY A 298 2.52 -19.10 -7.63
CA GLY A 298 3.61 -18.22 -7.20
C GLY A 298 3.90 -18.36 -5.71
N PHE A 299 2.85 -18.53 -4.90
CA PHE A 299 2.97 -18.77 -3.46
C PHE A 299 3.44 -20.19 -3.18
N GLU A 300 2.86 -21.19 -3.84
CA GLU A 300 3.27 -22.59 -3.67
C GLU A 300 4.76 -22.81 -4.02
N ALA A 301 5.25 -22.14 -5.06
CA ALA A 301 6.65 -22.19 -5.45
C ALA A 301 7.60 -21.73 -4.33
N ASN A 302 7.27 -20.64 -3.62
CA ASN A 302 8.13 -20.08 -2.56
C ASN A 302 7.89 -20.69 -1.19
N TYR A 303 6.64 -21.03 -0.87
CA TYR A 303 6.20 -21.23 0.51
C TYR A 303 5.67 -22.64 0.81
N LYS A 304 5.49 -23.51 -0.20
CA LYS A 304 5.17 -24.94 -0.01
C LYS A 304 3.95 -25.16 0.89
N GLY A 305 2.83 -24.50 0.58
CA GLY A 305 1.60 -24.52 1.37
C GLY A 305 1.62 -23.74 2.69
N ARG A 306 2.73 -23.13 3.12
CA ARG A 306 2.76 -22.34 4.36
C ARG A 306 1.99 -21.03 4.25
N TYR A 307 2.00 -20.41 3.08
CA TYR A 307 1.31 -19.14 2.81
C TYR A 307 0.58 -19.26 1.48
N HIS A 308 -0.66 -18.79 1.45
CA HIS A 308 -1.53 -18.83 0.28
C HIS A 308 -1.78 -17.42 -0.27
N ARG A 309 -2.01 -17.31 -1.59
CA ARG A 309 -2.29 -16.03 -2.26
C ARG A 309 -3.46 -15.31 -1.60
N TRP A 310 -4.51 -16.05 -1.25
CA TRP A 310 -5.71 -15.46 -0.64
C TRP A 310 -5.45 -14.87 0.75
N GLY A 311 -4.70 -15.58 1.59
CA GLY A 311 -4.34 -15.10 2.92
C GLY A 311 -3.53 -13.80 2.84
N TRP A 312 -2.49 -13.78 2.02
CA TRP A 312 -1.71 -12.56 1.83
C TRP A 312 -2.50 -11.43 1.18
N LYS A 313 -3.41 -11.72 0.24
CA LYS A 313 -4.29 -10.69 -0.36
C LYS A 313 -5.17 -10.00 0.70
N ARG A 314 -5.75 -10.74 1.65
CA ARG A 314 -6.53 -10.18 2.77
C ARG A 314 -5.67 -9.26 3.65
N ILE A 315 -4.49 -9.73 4.04
CA ILE A 315 -3.54 -8.97 4.87
C ILE A 315 -3.09 -7.70 4.14
N GLN A 316 -2.66 -7.81 2.88
CA GLN A 316 -2.21 -6.68 2.08
C GLN A 316 -3.33 -5.66 1.86
N HIS A 317 -4.55 -6.10 1.58
CA HIS A 317 -5.68 -5.18 1.43
C HIS A 317 -5.97 -4.41 2.72
N ARG A 318 -5.96 -5.10 3.88
CA ARG A 318 -6.11 -4.44 5.19
C ARG A 318 -4.96 -3.48 5.47
N LEU A 319 -3.72 -3.86 5.16
CA LEU A 319 -2.56 -3.01 5.32
C LEU A 319 -2.66 -1.71 4.49
N VAL A 320 -3.09 -1.80 3.23
CA VAL A 320 -3.31 -0.61 2.38
C VAL A 320 -4.40 0.29 2.95
N GLU A 321 -5.52 -0.28 3.40
CA GLU A 321 -6.62 0.47 4.03
C GLU A 321 -6.12 1.23 5.27
N ARG A 322 -5.38 0.54 6.15
CA ARG A 322 -4.84 1.12 7.39
C ARG A 322 -3.77 2.18 7.11
N LEU A 323 -2.89 1.98 6.13
CA LEU A 323 -1.90 2.99 5.72
C LEU A 323 -2.57 4.26 5.17
N MET A 324 -3.59 4.11 4.34
CA MET A 324 -4.35 5.23 3.80
C MET A 324 -5.02 6.04 4.90
N ALA A 325 -5.71 5.36 5.84
CA ALA A 325 -6.35 6.02 6.99
C ALA A 325 -5.31 6.75 7.87
N HIS A 326 -4.22 6.07 8.21
CA HIS A 326 -3.17 6.60 9.09
C HIS A 326 -2.48 7.86 8.55
N VAL A 327 -2.32 7.96 7.23
CA VAL A 327 -1.76 9.17 6.60
C VAL A 327 -2.82 10.23 6.33
N ALA A 328 -4.07 9.87 6.04
CA ALA A 328 -5.16 10.82 5.85
C ALA A 328 -5.42 11.67 7.12
N ASP A 329 -5.22 11.09 8.30
CA ASP A 329 -5.35 11.78 9.60
C ASP A 329 -4.25 12.82 9.85
N ARG A 330 -3.24 12.92 8.98
CA ARG A 330 -2.09 13.84 9.10
C ARG A 330 -2.24 15.15 8.33
N GLN A 331 -3.48 15.64 8.19
CA GLN A 331 -3.82 16.89 7.50
C GLN A 331 -2.83 18.02 7.88
N GLY A 332 -2.07 18.53 6.91
CA GLY A 332 -1.10 19.63 7.08
C GLY A 332 0.38 19.25 7.22
N GLY A 333 0.74 17.95 7.19
CA GLY A 333 2.12 17.48 7.23
C GLY A 333 2.78 17.30 5.84
N GLN A 334 4.12 17.24 5.78
CA GLN A 334 4.88 16.85 4.59
C GLN A 334 5.00 15.31 4.47
N VAL A 335 3.95 14.57 4.85
CA VAL A 335 3.86 13.10 4.75
C VAL A 335 2.66 12.76 3.87
N PHE A 336 2.88 11.97 2.83
CA PHE A 336 1.90 11.75 1.77
C PHE A 336 1.79 10.27 1.41
N ILE A 337 0.64 9.88 0.87
CA ILE A 337 0.48 8.58 0.20
C ILE A 337 0.98 8.68 -1.24
N ALA A 338 1.76 7.67 -1.64
CA ALA A 338 2.05 7.38 -3.04
C ALA A 338 1.40 6.03 -3.43
N PRO A 339 0.38 6.02 -4.30
CA PRO A 339 -0.38 4.80 -4.63
C PRO A 339 0.36 3.90 -5.63
N THR A 340 1.40 3.22 -5.16
CA THR A 340 2.26 2.36 -5.97
C THR A 340 1.62 1.01 -6.34
N GLU A 341 0.63 0.58 -5.56
CA GLU A 341 -0.08 -0.69 -5.69
C GLU A 341 -0.99 -0.74 -6.94
N LEU A 342 -1.60 0.38 -7.34
CA LEU A 342 -2.62 0.40 -8.40
C LEU A 342 -2.08 0.02 -9.78
N ASN A 343 -0.85 0.43 -10.08
CA ASN A 343 -0.26 0.31 -11.42
C ASN A 343 0.41 -1.05 -11.66
N LEU A 344 0.65 -1.82 -10.60
CA LEU A 344 1.36 -3.09 -10.68
C LEU A 344 0.42 -4.19 -11.17
N ASP A 345 0.77 -4.82 -12.29
CA ASP A 345 0.02 -5.96 -12.82
C ASP A 345 0.18 -7.18 -11.92
N PRO A 346 -0.88 -7.66 -11.25
CA PRO A 346 -0.76 -8.81 -10.36
C PRO A 346 -0.50 -10.12 -11.12
N PHE A 347 -0.65 -10.17 -12.44
CA PHE A 347 -0.43 -11.38 -13.23
C PHE A 347 0.84 -11.29 -14.09
N ASP A 348 0.92 -10.32 -15.01
CA ASP A 348 2.05 -10.20 -15.95
C ASP A 348 3.23 -9.41 -15.34
N GLY A 349 3.00 -8.72 -14.23
CA GLY A 349 4.02 -8.01 -13.46
C GLY A 349 4.78 -8.92 -12.49
N TYR A 350 4.46 -10.21 -12.46
CA TYR A 350 5.08 -11.22 -11.60
C TYR A 350 5.61 -12.41 -12.40
N PRO A 351 6.69 -13.07 -11.96
CA PRO A 351 7.06 -14.37 -12.50
C PRO A 351 6.07 -15.44 -12.00
N GLU A 352 5.96 -16.57 -12.70
CA GLU A 352 5.01 -17.64 -12.34
C GLU A 352 5.28 -18.27 -10.96
N ASN A 353 6.53 -18.18 -10.49
CA ASN A 353 7.07 -18.89 -9.33
C ASN A 353 7.42 -17.97 -8.15
N ASN A 354 6.91 -16.74 -8.12
CA ASN A 354 7.10 -15.85 -6.96
C ASN A 354 5.81 -15.14 -6.56
N GLY A 355 5.40 -15.32 -5.30
CA GLY A 355 4.15 -14.76 -4.78
C GLY A 355 4.22 -13.27 -4.45
N VAL A 356 5.42 -12.75 -4.17
CA VAL A 356 5.61 -11.43 -3.54
C VAL A 356 6.53 -10.51 -4.35
N HIS A 357 7.53 -11.06 -5.04
CA HIS A 357 8.53 -10.26 -5.77
C HIS A 357 8.12 -10.10 -7.24
N PRO A 358 7.91 -8.87 -7.72
CA PRO A 358 7.60 -8.60 -9.13
C PRO A 358 8.73 -9.05 -10.08
N ASN A 359 8.39 -9.20 -11.36
CA ASN A 359 9.37 -9.31 -12.43
C ASN A 359 9.80 -7.92 -12.94
N GLY A 360 10.64 -7.86 -13.98
CA GLY A 360 11.11 -6.59 -14.54
C GLY A 360 9.99 -5.67 -15.04
N VAL A 361 8.85 -6.20 -15.51
CA VAL A 361 7.68 -5.39 -15.90
C VAL A 361 7.05 -4.76 -14.66
N GLY A 362 6.77 -5.57 -13.64
CA GLY A 362 6.14 -5.09 -12.41
C GLY A 362 6.99 -4.07 -11.65
N TYR A 363 8.30 -4.29 -11.55
CA TYR A 363 9.20 -3.29 -10.96
C TYR A 363 9.21 -1.97 -11.72
N ARG A 364 9.11 -2.00 -13.07
CA ARG A 364 8.98 -0.76 -13.84
C ARG A 364 7.65 -0.05 -13.58
N GLN A 365 6.55 -0.79 -13.38
CA GLN A 365 5.27 -0.20 -13.01
C GLN A 365 5.32 0.49 -11.65
N ILE A 366 5.99 -0.11 -10.65
CA ILE A 366 6.23 0.52 -9.34
C ILE A 366 7.05 1.81 -9.52
N GLY A 367 8.15 1.74 -10.27
CA GLY A 367 9.00 2.91 -10.53
C GLY A 367 8.26 4.02 -11.27
N ALA A 368 7.41 3.69 -12.24
CA ALA A 368 6.57 4.65 -12.96
C ALA A 368 5.57 5.36 -12.03
N SER A 369 4.98 4.65 -11.07
CA SER A 369 4.08 5.25 -10.07
C SER A 369 4.82 6.25 -9.15
N MET A 370 6.00 5.88 -8.66
CA MET A 370 6.83 6.77 -7.83
C MET A 370 7.32 7.98 -8.62
N TYR A 371 7.72 7.78 -9.88
CA TYR A 371 8.09 8.86 -10.78
C TYR A 371 6.91 9.81 -11.02
N ALA A 372 5.71 9.28 -11.30
CA ALA A 372 4.53 10.12 -11.53
C ALA A 372 4.15 10.95 -10.31
N TRP A 373 4.21 10.35 -9.11
CA TRP A 373 4.05 11.08 -7.86
C TRP A 373 5.10 12.19 -7.70
N LEU A 374 6.38 11.88 -7.92
CA LEU A 374 7.48 12.85 -7.83
C LEU A 374 7.27 14.02 -8.79
N LYS A 375 6.91 13.75 -10.05
CA LYS A 375 6.65 14.79 -11.04
C LYS A 375 5.48 15.67 -10.67
N TRP A 376 4.41 15.07 -10.13
CA TRP A 376 3.28 15.86 -9.63
C TRP A 376 3.70 16.81 -8.52
N ARG A 377 4.48 16.35 -7.54
CA ARG A 377 5.01 17.22 -6.47
C ARG A 377 5.92 18.33 -6.97
N LEU A 378 6.74 18.05 -7.99
CA LEU A 378 7.61 19.04 -8.61
C LEU A 378 6.84 20.08 -9.44
N ALA A 379 5.61 19.78 -9.88
CA ALA A 379 4.74 20.69 -10.60
C ALA A 379 3.80 21.49 -9.68
N ASP A 380 3.59 21.02 -8.45
CA ASP A 380 2.78 21.68 -7.41
C ASP A 380 3.56 22.76 -6.64
N LYS A 381 4.89 22.77 -6.78
CA LYS A 381 5.80 23.80 -6.27
C LYS A 381 6.01 24.88 -7.33
#